data_AF-A0A1A0UTG1-F1
#
_entry.id   AF-A0A1A0UTG1-F1
#
_cell.length_a   1.000
_cell.length_b   1.000
_cell.length_c   1.000
_cell.angle_alpha   90.00
_cell.angle_beta   90.00
_cell.angle_gamma   90.00
#
_symmetry.space_group_name_H-M   'P 1'
#
loop_
_entity.id
_entity.type
_entity.pdbx_description
1 polymer ?
#
loop_
_entity_poly.entity_id
_entity_poly.type
_entity_poly.pdbx_seq_one_letter_code
_entity_poly.pdbx_strand_id
1 'polypeptide(L)' 'MLDRKLELFSYRGGALVQLDQVRFARKFQIGSSSPKLVAVTPGGTKTLKRGNPFDGGVGHIDELLNSVARGSA' A
#
# COMPACT_ATOMS: atom_id res chain seq x y z
N MET A 1 -0.22 -7.17 7.09
CA MET A 1 -1.58 -7.48 7.52
C MET A 1 -2.38 -6.19 7.48
N LEU A 2 -3.51 -6.21 6.78
CA LEU A 2 -4.54 -5.17 6.83
C LEU A 2 -5.73 -5.82 7.54
N ASP A 3 -6.09 -5.31 8.71
CA ASP A 3 -7.21 -5.79 9.50
C ASP A 3 -8.23 -4.67 9.65
N ARG A 4 -9.38 -4.84 8.97
CA ARG A 4 -10.46 -3.84 8.98
C ARG A 4 -11.23 -3.85 10.30
N LYS A 5 -11.31 -5.00 10.97
CA LYS A 5 -12.12 -5.15 12.19
C LYS A 5 -11.45 -4.47 13.38
N LEU A 6 -10.12 -4.55 13.43
CA LEU A 6 -9.29 -3.90 14.44
C LEU A 6 -8.83 -2.51 14.00
N GLU A 7 -9.11 -2.12 12.76
CA GLU A 7 -8.65 -0.86 12.15
C GLU A 7 -7.11 -0.71 12.16
N LEU A 8 -6.41 -1.82 11.94
CA LEU A 8 -4.94 -1.86 12.02
C LEU A 8 -4.28 -2.27 10.71
N PHE A 9 -3.11 -1.70 10.48
CA PHE A 9 -2.18 -2.09 9.45
C PHE A 9 -0.81 -2.43 10.05
N SER A 10 -0.19 -3.49 9.55
CA SER A 10 1.22 -3.80 9.80
C SER A 10 1.89 -4.36 8.56
N TYR A 11 3.19 -4.08 8.43
CA TYR A 11 4.01 -4.55 7.33
C TYR A 11 5.15 -5.44 7.84
N ARG A 12 5.18 -6.71 7.40
CA ARG A 12 6.23 -7.71 7.71
C ARG A 12 6.60 -7.81 9.20
N GLY A 13 5.61 -7.81 10.08
CA GLY A 13 5.84 -7.89 11.54
C GLY A 13 6.37 -6.59 12.16
N GLY A 14 6.39 -5.49 11.42
CA GLY A 14 6.69 -4.17 11.95
C GLY A 14 5.52 -3.60 12.79
N ALA A 15 5.72 -2.38 13.27
CA ALA A 15 4.77 -1.67 14.12
C ALA A 15 3.33 -1.70 13.56
N LEU A 16 2.38 -1.85 14.49
CA LEU A 16 0.95 -1.66 14.22
C LEU A 16 0.69 -0.16 14.05
N VAL A 17 -0.04 0.20 13.01
CA VAL A 17 -0.44 1.57 12.68
C VAL A 17 -1.94 1.60 12.48
N GLN A 18 -2.60 2.68 12.90
CA GLN A 18 -4.02 2.87 12.64
C GLN A 18 -4.28 2.95 11.13
N LEU A 19 -5.32 2.26 10.66
CA LEU A 19 -5.61 2.10 9.25
C LEU A 19 -5.97 3.43 8.57
N ASP A 20 -6.59 4.37 9.29
CA ASP A 20 -6.90 5.72 8.79
C ASP A 20 -5.63 6.56 8.52
N GLN A 21 -4.54 6.26 9.23
CA GLN A 21 -3.23 6.89 9.06
C GLN A 21 -2.41 6.27 7.92
N VAL A 22 -2.93 5.24 7.26
CA VAL A 22 -2.25 4.56 6.16
C VAL A 22 -2.86 4.96 4.82
N ARG A 23 -2.03 5.54 3.96
CA ARG A 23 -2.37 5.78 2.55
C ARG A 23 -1.66 4.80 1.64
N PHE A 24 -2.43 4.05 0.85
CA PHE A 24 -1.87 3.24 -0.22
C PHE A 24 -1.64 4.12 -1.45
N ALA A 25 -0.48 3.99 -2.09
CA ALA A 25 -0.12 4.81 -3.23
C ALA A 25 0.76 4.06 -4.22
N ARG A 26 0.70 4.51 -5.48
CA ARG A 26 1.66 4.16 -6.52
C ARG A 26 2.81 5.16 -6.52
N LYS A 27 4.04 4.67 -6.51
CA LYS A 27 5.25 5.52 -6.61
C LYS A 27 6.16 5.01 -7.72
N PHE A 28 6.60 5.90 -8.59
CA PHE A 28 7.67 5.62 -9.55
C PHE A 28 9.02 5.59 -8.86
N GLN A 29 9.96 4.86 -9.44
CA GLN A 29 11.35 4.79 -8.98
C GLN A 29 12.27 4.99 -10.17
N ILE A 30 13.43 5.60 -9.93
CA ILE A 30 14.45 5.81 -10.96
C ILE A 30 14.87 4.45 -11.51
N GLY A 31 15.00 4.36 -12.84
CA GLY A 31 15.38 3.12 -13.53
C GLY A 31 14.23 2.13 -13.77
N SER A 32 12.97 2.53 -13.55
CA SER A 32 11.81 1.69 -13.85
C SER A 32 10.67 2.49 -14.47
N SER A 33 10.09 1.96 -15.54
CA SER A 33 8.87 2.48 -16.16
C SER A 33 7.59 2.01 -15.45
N SER A 34 7.70 1.17 -14.41
CA SER A 34 6.55 0.65 -13.67
C SER A 34 6.50 1.17 -12.24
N PRO A 35 5.34 1.65 -11.76
CA PRO A 35 5.21 2.10 -10.38
C PRO A 35 5.18 0.92 -9.42
N LYS A 36 5.72 1.12 -8.22
CA LYS A 36 5.55 0.19 -7.10
C LYS A 36 4.36 0.59 -6.23
N LEU A 37 3.74 -0.39 -5.61
CA LEU A 37 2.73 -0.19 -4.58
C LEU A 37 3.41 0.03 -3.23
N VAL A 38 3.05 1.10 -2.55
CA VAL A 38 3.57 1.44 -1.23
C VAL A 38 2.44 1.71 -0.23
N ALA A 39 2.70 1.45 1.05
CA ALA A 39 1.97 2.00 2.18
C ALA A 39 2.74 3.21 2.72
N VAL A 40 2.10 4.36 2.76
CA VAL A 40 2.62 5.56 3.42
C VAL A 40 2.04 5.59 4.82
N THR A 41 2.88 5.42 5.83
CA THR A 41 2.51 5.47 7.25
C THR A 41 3.29 6.58 7.96
N PRO A 42 2.90 6.97 9.19
CA PRO A 42 3.67 7.93 9.99
C PRO A 42 5.13 7.48 10.23
N GLY A 43 5.37 6.17 10.31
CA GLY A 43 6.71 5.57 10.41
C GLY A 43 7.47 5.44 9.09
N GLY A 44 6.99 6.10 8.03
CA GLY A 44 7.62 6.18 6.72
C GLY A 44 6.94 5.32 5.63
N THR A 45 7.50 5.36 4.42
CA THR A 45 6.95 4.63 3.27
C THR A 45 7.48 3.19 3.24
N LYS A 46 6.58 2.19 3.18
CA LYS A 46 6.92 0.77 3.04
C LYS A 46 6.49 0.25 1.66
N THR A 47 7.37 -0.49 0.98
CA THR A 47 7.03 -1.07 -0.35
C THR A 47 6.29 -2.39 -0.16
N LEU A 48 5.08 -2.51 -0.68
CA LEU A 48 4.25 -3.71 -0.57
C LEU A 48 4.52 -4.68 -1.72
N LYS A 49 4.50 -4.16 -2.95
CA LYS A 49 4.80 -4.90 -4.18
C LYS A 49 5.57 -3.98 -5.11
N ARG A 50 6.67 -4.48 -5.67
CA ARG A 50 7.35 -3.79 -6.77
C ARG A 50 6.56 -4.03 -8.05
N GLY A 51 6.33 -2.97 -8.83
CA GLY A 51 5.84 -3.15 -10.19
C GLY A 51 6.94 -3.75 -11.06
N ASN A 52 6.52 -4.50 -12.06
CA ASN A 52 7.38 -5.02 -13.11
C ASN A 52 6.73 -4.70 -14.46
N PRO A 53 7.46 -4.11 -15.42
CA PRO A 53 6.88 -3.75 -16.71
C PRO A 53 6.43 -4.96 -17.53
N PHE A 54 6.94 -6.15 -17.22
CA PHE A 54 6.66 -7.37 -17.99
C PHE A 54 5.50 -8.20 -17.43
N ASP A 55 5.01 -7.93 -16.22
CA ASP A 55 3.89 -8.66 -15.61
C ASP A 55 2.60 -7.83 -15.47
N GLY A 56 2.55 -6.66 -16.11
CA GLY A 56 1.41 -5.74 -16.04
C GLY A 56 1.44 -4.79 -14.82
N GLY A 57 2.46 -4.86 -13.97
CA GLY A 57 2.66 -3.90 -12.88
C GLY A 57 1.75 -4.11 -11.68
N VAL A 58 1.29 -3.01 -11.07
CA VAL A 58 0.43 -3.04 -9.85
C VAL A 58 -1.01 -2.57 -10.12
N GLY A 59 -1.34 -2.19 -11.35
CA GLY A 59 -2.66 -1.71 -11.73
C GLY A 59 -3.14 -0.52 -10.88
N HIS A 60 -4.40 -0.58 -10.45
CA HIS A 60 -5.09 0.42 -9.60
C HIS A 60 -5.36 -0.11 -8.18
N ILE A 61 -4.56 -1.06 -7.71
CA ILE A 61 -4.80 -1.73 -6.43
C ILE A 61 -4.68 -0.79 -5.22
N ASP A 62 -3.98 0.35 -5.36
CA ASP A 62 -3.97 1.41 -4.36
C ASP A 62 -5.36 1.98 -4.10
N GLU A 63 -6.18 2.16 -5.15
CA GLU A 63 -7.55 2.67 -5.02
C GLU A 63 -8.44 1.68 -4.26
N LEU A 64 -8.37 0.39 -4.62
CA LEU A 64 -9.09 -0.68 -3.94
C LEU A 64 -8.70 -0.78 -2.46
N LEU A 65 -7.39 -0.77 -2.16
CA LEU A 65 -6.91 -0.84 -0.77
C LEU A 65 -7.33 0.38 0.05
N ASN A 66 -7.32 1.58 -0.55
CA ASN A 66 -7.82 2.78 0.13
C ASN A 66 -9.34 2.72 0.35
N SER A 67 -10.11 2.17 -0.59
CA SER A 67 -11.56 1.99 -0.42
C SER A 67 -11.88 0.97 0.68
N VAL A 68 -11.17 -0.16 0.70
CA VAL A 68 -11.24 -1.17 1.77
C VAL A 68 -10.87 -0.56 3.13
N ALA A 69 -9.82 0.27 3.18
CA ALA A 69 -9.37 0.93 4.40
C ALA A 69 -10.39 1.93 4.94
N ARG A 70 -11.19 2.55 4.06
CA ARG A 70 -12.24 3.51 4.42
C ARG A 70 -13.61 2.85 4.65
N GLY A 71 -13.73 1.54 4.47
CA GLY A 71 -14.99 0.81 4.60
C GLY A 71 -16.00 1.07 3.47
N SER A 72 -15.55 1.55 2.30
CA SER A 72 -16.42 1.87 1.16
C SER A 72 -16.44 0.78 0.06
N ALA A 73 -15.89 -0.41 0.35
CA ALA A 73 -15.79 -1.57 -0.53
C ALA A 73 -16.45 -2.81 0.06
#